data_AF-A0A832CBT6-F1
#
_entry.id   AF-A0A832CBT6-F1
#
_cell.length_a   1.000
_cell.length_b   1.000
_cell.length_c   1.000
_cell.angle_alpha   90.00
_cell.angle_beta   90.00
_cell.angle_gamma   90.00
#
_symmetry.space_group_name_H-M   'P 1'
#
loop_
_entity.id
_entity.type
_entity.pdbx_description
1 polymer ?
#
loop_
_entity_poly.entity_id
_entity_poly.type
_entity_poly.pdbx_seq_one_letter_code
_entity_poly.pdbx_strand_id
1 'polypeptide(L)'
;MVIWTPSPLGVGKAADPMLPVEALTAALNNADAWVEFNNEWLLYSTPYERVMKENKRIRHMCLVGMNVDMMVRVIARVDLPTLAKFQERLVEMTKAAKHVKMTTPAGGNVEFDNDPKRPVICEVGYADTPGSHMLGGQIGWSPIFKSINGVIVFDGSVVPPIGLVKTPIKLHVKEGVIQKIEGGEEARTFEAWLKSFNDPLMMRMAHVCYGVNPGAKLTGNIVEDERVWGCTEWGIGYVGQMLTGGEPIPAPSHTDGICLNTSVWLDGKQIFDNGRVVEPELAKLAKKLGKY
;
A
#
# COMPACT_ATOMS: atom_id res chain seq x y z
N MET A 1 15.92 6.06 22.24
CA MET A 1 16.63 7.01 21.36
C MET A 1 15.61 7.64 20.43
N VAL A 2 15.69 8.94 20.18
CA VAL A 2 14.85 9.64 19.18
C VAL A 2 15.81 10.24 18.16
N ILE A 3 15.54 10.01 16.88
CA ILE A 3 16.30 10.59 15.76
C ILE A 3 15.37 11.56 15.06
N TRP A 4 15.81 12.82 14.95
CA TRP A 4 15.07 13.86 14.23
C TRP A 4 15.86 14.27 13.00
N THR A 5 15.22 14.21 11.83
CA THR A 5 15.78 14.67 10.56
C THR A 5 14.83 15.66 9.91
N PRO A 6 15.33 16.63 9.11
CA PRO A 6 14.48 17.37 8.18
C PRO A 6 13.72 16.39 7.28
N SER A 7 12.47 16.71 6.95
CA SER A 7 11.72 15.91 5.98
C SER A 7 12.41 16.01 4.61
N PRO A 8 12.72 14.88 3.95
CA PRO A 8 13.21 14.90 2.57
C PRO A 8 12.12 15.41 1.62
N LEU A 9 12.49 15.72 0.37
CA LEU A 9 11.55 16.16 -0.68
C LEU A 9 10.98 15.00 -1.50
N GLY A 10 11.27 13.75 -1.11
CA GLY A 10 10.82 12.56 -1.79
C GLY A 10 10.88 11.35 -0.87
N VAL A 11 10.52 10.19 -1.43
CA VAL A 11 10.36 8.93 -0.70
C VAL A 11 11.20 7.81 -1.31
N GLY A 12 11.51 6.80 -0.51
CA GLY A 12 12.42 5.73 -0.91
C GLY A 12 13.83 6.26 -1.23
N LYS A 13 14.46 5.78 -2.29
CA LYS A 13 15.82 6.23 -2.69
C LYS A 13 15.88 7.68 -3.14
N ALA A 14 14.77 8.26 -3.59
CA ALA A 14 14.70 9.68 -3.90
C ALA A 14 14.96 10.57 -2.66
N ALA A 15 14.77 10.04 -1.45
CA ALA A 15 15.08 10.71 -0.20
C ALA A 15 16.58 10.70 0.15
N ASP A 16 17.34 9.69 -0.31
CA ASP A 16 18.71 9.40 0.13
C ASP A 16 19.65 10.63 0.12
N PRO A 17 19.65 11.51 -0.91
CA PRO A 17 20.52 12.69 -0.92
C PRO A 17 20.31 13.67 0.25
N MET A 18 19.15 13.60 0.91
CA MET A 18 18.77 14.45 2.04
C MET A 18 18.85 13.74 3.39
N LEU A 19 19.20 12.45 3.42
CA LEU A 19 19.25 11.64 4.62
C LEU A 19 20.70 11.49 5.13
N PRO A 20 20.92 11.45 6.46
CA PRO A 20 22.21 11.08 7.04
C PRO A 20 22.41 9.56 6.95
N VAL A 21 22.56 9.02 5.73
CA VAL A 21 22.45 7.59 5.40
C VAL A 21 23.31 6.72 6.31
N GLU A 22 24.59 7.03 6.46
CA GLU A 22 25.53 6.21 7.24
C GLU A 22 25.22 6.23 8.75
N ALA A 23 24.94 7.41 9.31
CA ALA A 23 24.63 7.54 10.73
C ALA A 23 23.30 6.87 11.10
N LEU A 24 22.27 7.05 10.25
CA LEU A 24 20.96 6.44 10.44
C LEU A 24 21.04 4.91 10.35
N THR A 25 21.75 4.38 9.34
CA THR A 25 21.97 2.93 9.19
C THR A 25 22.68 2.34 10.41
N ALA A 26 23.77 2.96 10.87
CA ALA A 26 24.53 2.49 12.02
C ALA A 26 23.70 2.47 13.32
N ALA A 27 22.89 3.51 13.55
CA ALA A 27 22.01 3.61 14.70
C ALA A 27 20.94 2.51 14.69
N LEU A 28 20.26 2.33 13.54
CA LEU A 28 19.19 1.34 13.38
C LEU A 28 19.70 -0.11 13.40
N ASN A 29 20.93 -0.37 12.95
CA ASN A 29 21.55 -1.69 13.04
C ASN A 29 21.84 -2.16 14.48
N ASN A 30 21.85 -1.23 15.44
CA ASN A 30 22.04 -1.52 16.86
C ASN A 30 20.75 -1.43 17.68
N ALA A 31 19.59 -1.30 17.02
CA ALA A 31 18.28 -1.24 17.67
C ALA A 31 17.50 -2.56 17.53
N ASP A 32 16.62 -2.85 18.49
CA ASP A 32 15.70 -4.00 18.45
C ASP A 32 14.28 -3.62 17.98
N ALA A 33 13.96 -2.31 17.98
CA ALA A 33 12.70 -1.77 17.51
C ALA A 33 12.92 -0.39 16.87
N TRP A 34 12.21 -0.15 15.77
CA TRP A 34 12.20 1.12 15.05
C TRP A 34 10.75 1.46 14.71
N VAL A 35 10.25 2.55 15.29
CA VAL A 35 8.92 3.09 14.96
C VAL A 35 9.11 4.36 14.15
N GLU A 36 8.52 4.40 12.97
CA GLU A 36 8.66 5.51 12.03
C GLU A 36 7.44 6.46 12.14
N PHE A 37 7.69 7.72 12.52
CA PHE A 37 6.66 8.77 12.61
C PHE A 37 6.95 9.95 11.66
N ASN A 38 7.80 9.75 10.66
CA ASN A 38 8.15 10.78 9.68
C ASN A 38 6.93 11.17 8.83
N ASN A 39 6.99 12.29 8.10
CA ASN A 39 5.96 12.58 7.09
C ASN A 39 6.25 11.90 5.75
N GLU A 40 7.53 11.82 5.38
CA GLU A 40 8.01 11.07 4.22
C GLU A 40 8.64 9.76 4.70
N TRP A 41 8.27 8.64 4.08
CA TRP A 41 8.74 7.34 4.53
C TRP A 41 10.16 7.03 4.08
N LEU A 42 10.89 6.39 4.99
CA LEU A 42 12.20 5.81 4.75
C LEU A 42 12.08 4.40 4.15
N LEU A 43 10.90 3.80 4.12
CA LEU A 43 10.64 2.57 3.38
C LEU A 43 11.21 2.68 1.95
N TYR A 44 11.95 1.65 1.51
CA TYR A 44 12.69 1.61 0.24
C TYR A 44 13.91 2.53 0.08
N SER A 45 14.27 3.34 1.09
CA SER A 45 15.51 4.11 1.09
C SER A 45 16.75 3.22 1.31
N THR A 46 17.95 3.75 1.03
CA THR A 46 19.19 3.01 1.31
C THR A 46 19.34 2.61 2.79
N PRO A 47 19.08 3.48 3.79
CA PRO A 47 19.07 3.08 5.19
C PRO A 47 18.13 1.91 5.50
N TYR A 48 16.90 1.96 4.98
CA TYR A 48 15.92 0.90 5.19
C TYR A 48 16.41 -0.43 4.60
N GLU A 49 16.86 -0.44 3.34
CA GLU A 49 17.35 -1.65 2.68
C GLU A 49 18.53 -2.28 3.44
N ARG A 50 19.50 -1.47 3.87
CA ARG A 50 20.66 -1.94 4.63
C ARG A 50 20.24 -2.54 5.96
N VAL A 51 19.38 -1.85 6.72
CA VAL A 51 18.93 -2.31 8.05
C VAL A 51 18.12 -3.60 7.95
N MET A 52 17.18 -3.71 6.99
CA MET A 52 16.42 -4.95 6.79
C MET A 52 17.33 -6.13 6.37
N LYS A 53 18.41 -5.84 5.64
CA LYS A 53 19.39 -6.83 5.23
C LYS A 53 20.34 -7.25 6.36
N GLU A 54 20.78 -6.33 7.20
CA GLU A 54 21.87 -6.54 8.15
C GLU A 54 21.35 -6.84 9.56
N ASN A 55 20.34 -6.13 10.04
CA ASN A 55 19.79 -6.30 11.38
C ASN A 55 18.64 -7.31 11.40
N LYS A 56 18.95 -8.57 11.72
CA LYS A 56 17.97 -9.66 11.78
C LYS A 56 17.07 -9.66 13.02
N ARG A 57 17.27 -8.71 13.94
CA ARG A 57 16.47 -8.58 15.17
C ARG A 57 15.50 -7.41 15.12
N ILE A 58 15.69 -6.46 14.19
CA ILE A 58 14.90 -5.24 14.14
C ILE A 58 13.42 -5.54 13.92
N ARG A 59 12.57 -4.85 14.68
CA ARG A 59 11.13 -4.81 14.46
C ARG A 59 10.77 -3.40 14.02
N HIS A 60 10.57 -3.23 12.73
CA HIS A 60 10.20 -1.95 12.13
C HIS A 60 8.68 -1.81 12.07
N MET A 61 8.15 -0.65 12.47
CA MET A 61 6.74 -0.30 12.38
C MET A 61 6.59 1.05 11.69
N CYS A 62 6.06 1.06 10.47
CA CYS A 62 5.80 2.28 9.70
C CYS A 62 4.48 2.93 10.12
N LEU A 63 4.54 4.12 10.72
CA LEU A 63 3.40 4.94 11.13
C LEU A 63 3.57 6.38 10.62
N VAL A 64 4.02 6.54 9.38
CA VAL A 64 4.28 7.88 8.83
C VAL A 64 3.02 8.77 8.82
N GLY A 65 3.21 10.04 9.15
CA GLY A 65 2.15 11.03 9.33
C GLY A 65 1.15 10.72 10.46
N MET A 66 1.38 9.70 11.29
CA MET A 66 0.49 9.33 12.38
C MET A 66 0.33 10.47 13.37
N ASN A 67 -0.92 10.81 13.66
CA ASN A 67 -1.29 11.79 14.67
C ASN A 67 -2.19 11.15 15.75
N VAL A 68 -2.54 11.94 16.77
CA VAL A 68 -3.32 11.45 17.92
C VAL A 68 -4.72 10.99 17.51
N ASP A 69 -5.40 11.70 16.61
CA ASP A 69 -6.74 11.32 16.12
C ASP A 69 -6.69 9.97 15.39
N MET A 70 -5.70 9.80 14.50
CA MET A 70 -5.45 8.53 13.81
C MET A 70 -5.21 7.41 14.82
N MET A 71 -4.24 7.56 15.72
CA MET A 71 -3.89 6.53 16.70
C MET A 71 -5.10 6.07 17.52
N VAL A 72 -5.98 6.99 17.90
CA VAL A 72 -7.22 6.65 18.60
C VAL A 72 -8.17 5.84 17.71
N ARG A 73 -8.40 6.26 16.47
CA ARG A 73 -9.39 5.63 15.58
C ARG A 73 -8.91 4.31 14.98
N VAL A 74 -7.68 4.26 14.48
CA VAL A 74 -7.16 3.15 13.66
C VAL A 74 -6.32 2.14 14.44
N ILE A 75 -5.96 2.44 15.70
CA ILE A 75 -5.24 1.52 16.59
C ILE A 75 -6.06 1.28 17.86
N ALA A 76 -6.25 2.30 18.70
CA ALA A 76 -6.76 2.11 20.07
C ALA A 76 -8.22 1.62 20.14
N ARG A 77 -9.04 1.96 19.14
CA ARG A 77 -10.47 1.60 19.07
C ARG A 77 -10.75 0.42 18.12
N VAL A 78 -9.72 -0.24 17.61
CA VAL A 78 -9.88 -1.36 16.69
C VAL A 78 -9.78 -2.67 17.46
N ASP A 79 -10.76 -3.56 17.26
CA ASP A 79 -10.70 -4.95 17.71
C ASP A 79 -9.71 -5.72 16.82
N LEU A 80 -8.41 -5.63 17.16
CA LEU A 80 -7.32 -6.27 16.42
C LEU A 80 -7.48 -7.79 16.30
N PRO A 81 -7.88 -8.55 17.34
CA PRO A 81 -8.16 -9.98 17.20
C PRO A 81 -9.24 -10.31 16.16
N THR A 82 -10.32 -9.54 16.08
CA THR A 82 -11.34 -9.75 15.05
C THR A 82 -10.86 -9.30 13.67
N LEU A 83 -10.10 -8.19 13.60
CA LEU A 83 -9.49 -7.73 12.34
C LEU A 83 -8.50 -8.76 11.79
N ALA A 84 -7.68 -9.37 12.64
CA ALA A 84 -6.75 -10.43 12.28
C ALA A 84 -7.48 -11.58 11.57
N LYS A 85 -8.56 -12.09 12.18
CA LYS A 85 -9.39 -13.17 11.59
C LYS A 85 -10.00 -12.76 10.25
N PHE A 86 -10.48 -11.52 10.14
CA PHE A 86 -10.99 -11.00 8.87
C PHE A 86 -9.90 -11.00 7.80
N GLN A 87 -8.71 -10.48 8.12
CA GLN A 87 -7.63 -10.37 7.17
C GLN A 87 -7.04 -11.72 6.78
N GLU A 88 -6.81 -12.62 7.74
CA GLU A 88 -6.37 -13.99 7.50
C GLU A 88 -7.30 -14.69 6.52
N ARG A 89 -8.61 -14.57 6.74
CA ARG A 89 -9.59 -15.15 5.84
C ARG A 89 -9.54 -14.56 4.43
N LEU A 90 -9.42 -13.23 4.33
CA LEU A 90 -9.30 -12.56 3.03
C LEU A 90 -8.00 -12.97 2.31
N VAL A 91 -6.88 -13.09 3.04
CA VAL A 91 -5.60 -13.58 2.51
C VAL A 91 -5.71 -15.00 1.97
N GLU A 92 -6.36 -15.91 2.69
CA GLU A 92 -6.59 -17.28 2.21
C GLU A 92 -7.35 -17.30 0.88
N MET A 93 -8.43 -16.52 0.78
CA MET A 93 -9.24 -16.43 -0.44
C MET A 93 -8.43 -15.84 -1.60
N THR A 94 -7.68 -14.77 -1.36
CA THR A 94 -6.84 -14.12 -2.38
C THR A 94 -5.71 -15.02 -2.85
N LYS A 95 -5.06 -15.76 -1.93
CA LYS A 95 -4.02 -16.74 -2.29
C LYS A 95 -4.55 -17.91 -3.11
N ALA A 96 -5.76 -18.35 -2.83
CA ALA A 96 -6.40 -19.45 -3.57
C ALA A 96 -6.87 -19.02 -4.96
N ALA A 97 -7.18 -17.73 -5.14
CA ALA A 97 -7.70 -17.19 -6.39
C ALA A 97 -6.64 -17.16 -7.49
N LYS A 98 -7.00 -17.61 -8.69
CA LYS A 98 -6.11 -17.49 -9.86
C LYS A 98 -6.33 -16.17 -10.58
N HIS A 99 -7.58 -15.79 -10.81
CA HIS A 99 -7.96 -14.61 -11.56
C HIS A 99 -8.71 -13.63 -10.67
N VAL A 100 -8.34 -12.35 -10.76
CA VAL A 100 -8.93 -11.27 -9.97
C VAL A 100 -9.47 -10.21 -10.92
N LYS A 101 -10.69 -9.77 -10.63
CA LYS A 101 -11.31 -8.61 -11.26
C LYS A 101 -11.65 -7.57 -10.22
N MET A 102 -11.40 -6.31 -10.53
CA MET A 102 -11.75 -5.18 -9.70
C MET A 102 -12.45 -4.10 -10.52
N THR A 103 -13.56 -3.59 -10.00
CA THR A 103 -14.25 -2.43 -10.60
C THR A 103 -14.58 -1.39 -9.56
N THR A 104 -14.70 -0.13 -9.95
CA THR A 104 -15.08 0.97 -9.05
C THR A 104 -16.19 1.83 -9.65
N PRO A 105 -17.02 2.49 -8.83
CA PRO A 105 -17.99 3.48 -9.30
C PRO A 105 -17.38 4.62 -10.13
N ALA A 106 -16.10 4.96 -9.87
CA ALA A 106 -15.37 5.98 -10.63
C ALA A 106 -14.98 5.54 -12.07
N GLY A 107 -15.33 4.31 -12.46
CA GLY A 107 -15.07 3.75 -13.79
C GLY A 107 -13.81 2.91 -13.88
N GLY A 108 -13.24 2.48 -12.75
CA GLY A 108 -12.19 1.47 -12.71
C GLY A 108 -12.73 0.12 -13.17
N ASN A 109 -11.92 -0.59 -13.95
CA ASN A 109 -12.18 -1.94 -14.42
C ASN A 109 -10.84 -2.56 -14.83
N VAL A 110 -10.25 -3.34 -13.93
CA VAL A 110 -8.94 -3.98 -14.10
C VAL A 110 -9.03 -5.45 -13.77
N GLU A 111 -8.32 -6.26 -14.55
CA GLU A 111 -8.24 -7.70 -14.37
C GLU A 111 -6.77 -8.13 -14.40
N PHE A 112 -6.44 -9.16 -13.63
CA PHE A 112 -5.10 -9.71 -13.50
C PHE A 112 -5.13 -11.12 -12.92
N ASP A 113 -4.01 -11.83 -13.05
CA ASP A 113 -3.80 -13.14 -12.48
C ASP A 113 -2.83 -13.09 -11.29
N ASN A 114 -3.12 -13.87 -10.27
CA ASN A 114 -2.24 -14.08 -9.13
C ASN A 114 -1.21 -15.16 -9.43
N ASP A 115 -0.01 -14.98 -8.88
CA ASP A 115 1.00 -16.03 -8.81
C ASP A 115 0.88 -16.74 -7.45
N PRO A 116 0.52 -18.04 -7.39
CA PRO A 116 0.34 -18.74 -6.12
C PRO A 116 1.63 -18.86 -5.31
N LYS A 117 2.80 -18.59 -5.91
CA LYS A 117 4.10 -18.60 -5.23
C LYS A 117 4.45 -17.26 -4.60
N ARG A 118 3.75 -16.17 -4.96
CA ARG A 118 4.07 -14.85 -4.43
C ARG A 118 3.53 -14.67 -3.02
N PRO A 119 4.26 -13.94 -2.17
CA PRO A 119 3.78 -13.59 -0.84
C PRO A 119 2.54 -12.71 -0.93
N VAL A 120 1.66 -12.88 0.05
CA VAL A 120 0.57 -11.96 0.36
C VAL A 120 0.84 -11.47 1.78
N ILE A 121 1.05 -10.18 1.91
CA ILE A 121 1.37 -9.50 3.16
C ILE A 121 0.06 -9.22 3.89
N CYS A 122 0.05 -9.45 5.20
CA CYS A 122 -1.10 -9.24 6.07
C CYS A 122 -0.69 -8.35 7.23
N GLU A 123 -1.04 -7.06 7.15
CA GLU A 123 -0.66 -6.08 8.16
C GLU A 123 -1.79 -5.95 9.18
N VAL A 124 -1.63 -6.61 10.33
CA VAL A 124 -2.61 -6.57 11.44
C VAL A 124 -2.27 -5.44 12.43
N GLY A 125 -1.09 -4.84 12.32
CA GLY A 125 -0.61 -3.75 13.20
C GLY A 125 0.22 -4.23 14.39
N TYR A 126 0.69 -5.48 14.38
CA TYR A 126 1.68 -5.98 15.34
C TYR A 126 3.07 -5.99 14.70
N ALA A 127 4.05 -5.36 15.36
CA ALA A 127 5.47 -5.52 15.06
C ALA A 127 6.16 -6.33 16.17
N ASP A 128 5.64 -7.53 16.42
CA ASP A 128 6.10 -8.44 17.47
C ASP A 128 7.19 -9.41 17.00
N THR A 129 7.39 -9.53 15.68
CA THR A 129 8.41 -10.35 15.04
C THR A 129 9.42 -9.50 14.25
N PRO A 130 10.67 -9.95 14.06
CA PRO A 130 11.65 -9.21 13.25
C PRO A 130 11.18 -9.01 11.81
N GLY A 131 11.43 -7.83 11.25
CA GLY A 131 11.04 -7.46 9.89
C GLY A 131 10.38 -6.09 9.82
N SER A 132 9.80 -5.80 8.65
CA SER A 132 9.03 -4.58 8.39
C SER A 132 7.56 -4.86 8.52
N HIS A 133 6.89 -4.05 9.34
CA HIS A 133 5.46 -4.08 9.57
C HIS A 133 4.87 -2.69 9.32
N MET A 134 3.58 -2.66 9.03
CA MET A 134 2.84 -1.43 8.76
C MET A 134 1.64 -1.29 9.69
N LEU A 135 0.99 -0.12 9.65
CA LEU A 135 -0.31 0.08 10.28
C LEU A 135 -1.31 -1.01 9.85
N GLY A 136 -2.04 -1.55 10.82
CA GLY A 136 -3.02 -2.61 10.62
C GLY A 136 -4.22 -2.20 9.76
N GLY A 137 -4.81 -3.16 9.06
CA GLY A 137 -5.95 -2.94 8.17
C GLY A 137 -5.60 -2.94 6.68
N GLN A 138 -4.45 -3.52 6.30
CA GLN A 138 -4.02 -3.63 4.91
C GLN A 138 -3.58 -5.07 4.58
N ILE A 139 -3.92 -5.51 3.39
CA ILE A 139 -3.41 -6.77 2.80
C ILE A 139 -2.85 -6.44 1.43
N GLY A 140 -1.57 -6.71 1.20
CA GLY A 140 -0.87 -6.32 -0.03
C GLY A 140 -0.21 -7.49 -0.75
N TRP A 141 -0.23 -7.49 -2.09
CA TRP A 141 0.46 -8.49 -2.91
C TRP A 141 0.77 -7.96 -4.31
N SER A 142 1.71 -8.60 -5.00
CA SER A 142 2.01 -8.28 -6.39
C SER A 142 1.40 -9.31 -7.36
N PRO A 143 0.48 -8.93 -8.25
CA PRO A 143 -0.02 -9.79 -9.32
C PRO A 143 1.04 -10.19 -10.33
N ILE A 144 0.80 -11.21 -11.16
CA ILE A 144 1.64 -11.46 -12.36
C ILE A 144 1.62 -10.19 -13.21
N PHE A 145 2.71 -9.42 -13.22
CA PHE A 145 2.70 -8.05 -13.76
C PHE A 145 2.17 -7.97 -15.20
N LYS A 146 2.59 -8.90 -16.05
CA LYS A 146 2.16 -8.96 -17.47
C LYS A 146 0.68 -9.29 -17.67
N SER A 147 -0.01 -9.77 -16.64
CA SER A 147 -1.45 -10.06 -16.71
C SER A 147 -2.33 -8.85 -16.39
N ILE A 148 -1.77 -7.79 -15.78
CA ILE A 148 -2.53 -6.62 -15.35
C ILE A 148 -2.96 -5.80 -16.57
N ASN A 149 -4.27 -5.77 -16.84
CA ASN A 149 -4.84 -5.05 -17.97
C ASN A 149 -6.15 -4.36 -17.58
N GLY A 150 -6.36 -3.14 -18.08
CA GLY A 150 -7.61 -2.40 -17.91
C GLY A 150 -7.39 -0.96 -17.49
N VAL A 151 -8.36 -0.42 -16.74
CA VAL A 151 -8.35 0.95 -16.25
C VAL A 151 -8.38 0.96 -14.72
N ILE A 152 -7.37 1.57 -14.10
CA ILE A 152 -7.32 1.84 -12.66
C ILE A 152 -7.68 3.31 -12.47
N VAL A 153 -8.56 3.63 -11.52
CA VAL A 153 -9.04 5.00 -11.31
C VAL A 153 -8.81 5.41 -9.87
N PHE A 154 -7.90 6.38 -9.66
CA PHE A 154 -7.66 6.97 -8.36
C PHE A 154 -8.67 8.08 -8.11
N ASP A 155 -9.50 7.91 -7.08
CA ASP A 155 -10.56 8.82 -6.66
C ASP A 155 -10.55 9.11 -5.14
N GLY A 156 -9.54 8.58 -4.42
CA GLY A 156 -9.28 8.91 -3.01
C GLY A 156 -8.10 9.87 -2.83
N SER A 157 -6.89 9.33 -2.88
CA SER A 157 -5.64 10.08 -2.78
C SER A 157 -4.54 9.44 -3.63
N VAL A 158 -3.50 10.21 -3.95
CA VAL A 158 -2.28 9.75 -4.63
C VAL A 158 -1.08 10.38 -3.94
N VAL A 159 -0.25 9.56 -3.31
CA VAL A 159 0.86 10.05 -2.49
C VAL A 159 2.14 9.28 -2.80
N PRO A 160 3.24 9.98 -3.11
CA PRO A 160 3.31 11.34 -3.67
C PRO A 160 2.68 11.43 -5.09
N PRO A 161 2.50 12.61 -5.70
CA PRO A 161 2.78 13.94 -5.16
C PRO A 161 1.50 14.76 -4.84
N ILE A 162 0.31 14.17 -4.97
CA ILE A 162 -0.94 14.94 -5.00
C ILE A 162 -1.53 15.15 -3.60
N GLY A 163 -1.63 14.09 -2.80
CA GLY A 163 -2.52 14.06 -1.63
C GLY A 163 -3.94 13.68 -2.05
N LEU A 164 -4.95 14.33 -1.47
CA LEU A 164 -6.35 14.08 -1.81
C LEU A 164 -6.64 14.41 -3.28
N VAL A 165 -7.27 13.48 -3.98
CA VAL A 165 -7.68 13.65 -5.38
C VAL A 165 -9.06 14.29 -5.44
N LYS A 166 -9.18 15.42 -6.14
CA LYS A 166 -10.48 16.08 -6.39
C LYS A 166 -11.13 15.63 -7.68
N THR A 167 -10.31 15.39 -8.71
CA THR A 167 -10.75 14.90 -10.02
C THR A 167 -10.11 13.55 -10.29
N PRO A 168 -10.90 12.48 -10.53
CA PRO A 168 -10.35 11.14 -10.69
C PRO A 168 -9.24 11.06 -11.75
N ILE A 169 -8.17 10.36 -11.41
CA ILE A 169 -7.02 10.10 -12.30
C ILE A 169 -7.17 8.68 -12.85
N LYS A 170 -7.28 8.54 -14.17
CA LYS A 170 -7.47 7.24 -14.83
C LYS A 170 -6.17 6.78 -15.46
N LEU A 171 -5.72 5.60 -15.08
CA LEU A 171 -4.55 4.93 -15.63
C LEU A 171 -5.02 3.83 -16.58
N HIS A 172 -4.64 3.94 -17.85
CA HIS A 172 -4.83 2.87 -18.83
C HIS A 172 -3.61 1.96 -18.78
N VAL A 173 -3.80 0.74 -18.28
CA VAL A 173 -2.72 -0.22 -18.01
C VAL A 173 -2.81 -1.37 -19.00
N LYS A 174 -1.66 -1.70 -19.60
CA LYS A 174 -1.48 -2.88 -20.44
C LYS A 174 -0.23 -3.63 -20.00
N GLU A 175 -0.39 -4.92 -19.73
CA GLU A 175 0.67 -5.81 -19.24
C GLU A 175 1.46 -5.22 -18.05
N GLY A 176 0.75 -4.57 -17.12
CA GLY A 176 1.34 -3.95 -15.93
C GLY A 176 2.09 -2.64 -16.19
N VAL A 177 2.02 -2.08 -17.39
CA VAL A 177 2.64 -0.80 -17.76
C VAL A 177 1.57 0.24 -18.06
N ILE A 178 1.68 1.41 -17.44
CA ILE A 178 0.81 2.56 -17.68
C ILE A 178 1.09 3.10 -19.09
N GLN A 179 0.08 3.03 -19.96
CA GLN A 179 0.15 3.51 -21.34
C GLN A 179 -0.34 4.96 -21.48
N LYS A 180 -1.31 5.35 -20.65
CA LYS A 180 -1.95 6.66 -20.69
C LYS A 180 -2.47 7.03 -19.31
N ILE A 181 -2.31 8.30 -18.96
CA ILE A 181 -2.90 8.91 -17.77
C ILE A 181 -3.91 9.96 -18.24
N GLU A 182 -5.16 9.86 -17.78
CA GLU A 182 -6.24 10.79 -18.10
C GLU A 182 -6.77 11.46 -16.84
N GLY A 183 -7.18 12.72 -16.96
CA GLY A 183 -7.83 13.46 -15.88
C GLY A 183 -7.58 14.97 -15.99
N GLY A 184 -7.77 15.66 -14.87
CA GLY A 184 -7.58 17.10 -14.76
C GLY A 184 -6.13 17.52 -14.56
N GLU A 185 -5.94 18.59 -13.79
CA GLU A 185 -4.62 19.10 -13.42
C GLU A 185 -3.83 18.09 -12.59
N GLU A 186 -4.47 17.43 -11.63
CA GLU A 186 -3.85 16.42 -10.76
C GLU A 186 -3.25 15.25 -11.57
N ALA A 187 -3.94 14.82 -12.64
CA ALA A 187 -3.43 13.78 -13.55
C ALA A 187 -2.17 14.23 -14.32
N ARG A 188 -2.12 15.49 -14.77
CA ARG A 188 -0.93 16.04 -15.46
C ARG A 188 0.25 16.19 -14.51
N THR A 189 0.00 16.65 -13.30
CA THR A 189 1.03 16.75 -12.24
C THR A 189 1.58 15.37 -11.90
N PHE A 190 0.69 14.38 -11.74
CA PHE A 190 1.09 13.00 -11.48
C PHE A 190 1.94 12.42 -12.62
N GLU A 191 1.50 12.58 -13.87
CA GLU A 191 2.24 12.12 -15.04
C GLU A 191 3.63 12.78 -15.15
N ALA A 192 3.69 14.10 -14.91
CA ALA A 192 4.96 14.84 -14.92
C ALA A 192 5.91 14.34 -13.82
N TRP A 193 5.39 14.07 -12.62
CA TRP A 193 6.18 13.53 -11.52
C TRP A 193 6.75 12.15 -11.84
N LEU A 194 5.94 11.21 -12.33
CA LEU A 194 6.42 9.88 -12.74
C LEU A 194 7.51 9.96 -13.81
N LYS A 195 7.32 10.83 -14.82
CA LYS A 195 8.30 11.01 -15.92
C LYS A 195 9.56 11.75 -15.49
N SER A 196 9.52 12.57 -14.43
CA SER A 196 10.68 13.37 -13.98
C SER A 196 11.89 12.52 -13.59
N PHE A 197 11.66 11.27 -13.17
CA PHE A 197 12.72 10.32 -12.81
C PHE A 197 13.48 9.76 -14.02
N ASN A 198 12.96 9.92 -15.24
CA ASN A 198 13.53 9.36 -16.47
C ASN A 198 13.80 7.84 -16.40
N ASP A 199 12.97 7.11 -15.65
CA ASP A 199 13.10 5.66 -15.47
C ASP A 199 11.79 4.94 -15.85
N PRO A 200 11.82 3.97 -16.79
CA PRO A 200 10.62 3.26 -17.20
C PRO A 200 9.96 2.43 -16.10
N LEU A 201 10.66 2.10 -15.01
CA LEU A 201 10.09 1.41 -13.86
C LEU A 201 9.06 2.28 -13.13
N MET A 202 9.15 3.61 -13.19
CA MET A 202 8.13 4.51 -12.63
C MET A 202 6.81 4.46 -13.40
N MET A 203 6.74 3.82 -14.57
CA MET A 203 5.48 3.61 -15.30
C MET A 203 4.90 2.21 -15.09
N ARG A 204 5.43 1.42 -14.14
CA ARG A 204 5.01 0.03 -13.90
C ARG A 204 4.23 -0.11 -12.60
N MET A 205 3.19 -0.93 -12.63
CA MET A 205 2.47 -1.34 -11.44
C MET A 205 3.38 -2.15 -10.50
N ALA A 206 3.28 -1.91 -9.21
CA ALA A 206 4.11 -2.51 -8.16
C ALA A 206 3.35 -3.58 -7.36
N HIS A 207 2.23 -3.19 -6.77
CA HIS A 207 1.41 -4.06 -5.93
C HIS A 207 -0.03 -3.54 -5.89
N VAL A 208 -0.90 -4.34 -5.28
CA VAL A 208 -2.27 -3.97 -4.98
C VAL A 208 -2.55 -4.34 -3.53
N CYS A 209 -3.32 -3.50 -2.85
CA CYS A 209 -3.77 -3.79 -1.49
C CYS A 209 -5.28 -3.70 -1.31
N TYR A 210 -5.80 -4.41 -0.32
CA TYR A 210 -7.13 -4.15 0.26
C TYR A 210 -7.01 -3.24 1.49
N GLY A 211 -7.88 -2.23 1.58
CA GLY A 211 -8.06 -1.41 2.77
C GLY A 211 -9.24 -1.90 3.62
N VAL A 212 -8.99 -2.26 4.88
CA VAL A 212 -9.97 -2.90 5.77
C VAL A 212 -9.82 -2.48 7.24
N ASN A 213 -9.28 -1.29 7.54
CA ASN A 213 -9.30 -0.78 8.91
C ASN A 213 -10.67 -0.17 9.24
N PRO A 214 -11.36 -0.59 10.32
CA PRO A 214 -12.70 -0.10 10.59
C PRO A 214 -12.75 1.37 11.03
N GLY A 215 -11.64 1.91 11.55
CA GLY A 215 -11.52 3.29 11.98
C GLY A 215 -10.96 4.25 10.93
N ALA A 216 -10.45 3.74 9.81
CA ALA A 216 -9.81 4.57 8.78
C ALA A 216 -10.82 5.42 8.01
N LYS A 217 -10.40 6.62 7.66
CA LYS A 217 -11.11 7.57 6.79
C LYS A 217 -10.11 8.18 5.81
N LEU A 218 -10.62 8.67 4.68
CA LEU A 218 -9.80 9.38 3.71
C LEU A 218 -9.40 10.76 4.27
N THR A 219 -8.10 11.02 4.36
CA THR A 219 -7.51 12.21 4.97
C THR A 219 -6.44 12.90 4.12
N GLY A 220 -5.90 12.20 3.11
CA GLY A 220 -4.72 12.63 2.36
C GLY A 220 -3.41 12.15 2.99
N ASN A 221 -3.46 11.49 4.15
CA ASN A 221 -2.33 10.76 4.69
C ASN A 221 -2.39 9.32 4.20
N ILE A 222 -1.41 8.94 3.38
CA ILE A 222 -1.37 7.65 2.72
C ILE A 222 -1.43 6.47 3.69
N VAL A 223 -0.74 6.55 4.84
CA VAL A 223 -0.77 5.47 5.84
C VAL A 223 -2.18 5.19 6.33
N GLU A 224 -3.06 6.18 6.41
CA GLU A 224 -4.48 5.94 6.73
C GLU A 224 -5.28 5.56 5.48
N ASP A 225 -5.08 6.29 4.38
CA ASP A 225 -5.94 6.24 3.20
C ASP A 225 -5.93 4.86 2.54
N GLU A 226 -4.77 4.19 2.51
CA GLU A 226 -4.65 2.82 1.99
C GLU A 226 -5.40 1.77 2.82
N ARG A 227 -5.84 2.13 4.03
CA ARG A 227 -6.63 1.27 4.92
C ARG A 227 -8.11 1.62 4.97
N VAL A 228 -8.56 2.60 4.19
CA VAL A 228 -9.98 2.96 4.12
C VAL A 228 -10.80 1.72 3.78
N TRP A 229 -11.80 1.44 4.62
CA TRP A 229 -12.57 0.21 4.50
C TRP A 229 -13.23 0.09 3.11
N GLY A 230 -12.94 -1.00 2.41
CA GLY A 230 -13.51 -1.30 1.09
C GLY A 230 -12.83 -0.57 -0.06
N CYS A 231 -11.72 0.13 0.17
CA CYS A 231 -10.87 0.63 -0.90
C CYS A 231 -9.91 -0.46 -1.38
N THR A 232 -9.35 -0.23 -2.57
CA THR A 232 -8.10 -0.85 -2.98
C THR A 232 -7.06 0.23 -3.23
N GLU A 233 -5.82 -0.09 -2.94
CA GLU A 233 -4.66 0.75 -3.20
C GLU A 233 -3.85 0.09 -4.33
N TRP A 234 -3.21 0.90 -5.17
CA TRP A 234 -2.29 0.42 -6.20
C TRP A 234 -0.97 1.19 -6.20
N GLY A 235 0.10 0.46 -5.90
CA GLY A 235 1.45 0.99 -5.90
C GLY A 235 2.04 1.04 -7.31
N ILE A 236 2.91 2.02 -7.56
CA ILE A 236 3.63 2.22 -8.82
C ILE A 236 5.11 2.49 -8.51
N GLY A 237 6.01 1.95 -9.34
CA GLY A 237 7.45 2.13 -9.19
C GLY A 237 8.12 1.01 -8.39
N TYR A 238 8.78 1.36 -7.29
CA TYR A 238 9.65 0.44 -6.55
C TYR A 238 8.83 -0.75 -6.00
N VAL A 239 9.36 -1.97 -6.11
CA VAL A 239 8.75 -3.17 -5.53
C VAL A 239 9.71 -3.83 -4.55
N GLY A 240 9.33 -3.92 -3.28
CA GLY A 240 10.13 -4.58 -2.26
C GLY A 240 10.15 -6.11 -2.37
N GLN A 241 11.21 -6.72 -1.84
CA GLN A 241 11.38 -8.18 -1.78
C GLN A 241 10.21 -8.89 -1.07
N MET A 242 9.59 -8.24 -0.09
CA MET A 242 8.42 -8.79 0.61
C MET A 242 7.20 -9.00 -0.29
N LEU A 243 7.17 -8.37 -1.47
CA LEU A 243 6.10 -8.46 -2.47
C LEU A 243 6.49 -9.33 -3.67
N THR A 244 7.77 -9.31 -4.08
CA THR A 244 8.25 -10.13 -5.20
C THR A 244 8.48 -11.59 -4.82
N GLY A 245 8.74 -11.88 -3.53
CA GLY A 245 9.19 -13.20 -3.07
C GLY A 245 10.62 -13.54 -3.49
N GLY A 246 11.38 -12.56 -3.98
CA GLY A 246 12.73 -12.70 -4.52
C GLY A 246 13.47 -11.36 -4.50
N GLU A 247 14.22 -11.04 -5.54
CA GLU A 247 14.89 -9.75 -5.63
C GLU A 247 13.88 -8.59 -5.76
N PRO A 248 14.19 -7.41 -5.19
CA PRO A 248 13.37 -6.21 -5.38
C PRO A 248 13.42 -5.73 -6.85
N ILE A 249 12.43 -4.92 -7.24
CA ILE A 249 12.44 -4.19 -8.52
C ILE A 249 12.75 -2.72 -8.18
N PRO A 250 13.99 -2.27 -8.40
CA PRO A 250 14.49 -1.03 -7.79
C PRO A 250 14.19 0.20 -8.65
N ALA A 251 12.92 0.62 -8.71
CA ALA A 251 12.60 1.92 -9.33
C ALA A 251 13.14 3.08 -8.47
N PRO A 252 13.34 4.28 -9.03
CA PRO A 252 13.86 5.42 -8.26
C PRO A 252 12.99 5.87 -7.09
N SER A 253 11.68 5.65 -7.15
CA SER A 253 10.72 6.04 -6.12
C SER A 253 9.48 5.13 -6.11
N HIS A 254 8.49 5.49 -5.30
CA HIS A 254 7.24 4.76 -5.09
C HIS A 254 6.09 5.75 -4.92
N THR A 255 4.90 5.37 -5.36
CA THR A 255 3.66 6.12 -5.15
C THR A 255 2.50 5.16 -5.06
N ASP A 256 1.55 5.50 -4.22
CA ASP A 256 0.37 4.69 -3.93
C ASP A 256 -0.88 5.53 -4.25
N GLY A 257 -1.82 4.91 -4.96
CA GLY A 257 -3.06 5.54 -5.40
C GLY A 257 -4.30 4.79 -4.92
N ILE A 258 -5.27 5.52 -4.38
CA ILE A 258 -6.46 4.95 -3.74
C ILE A 258 -7.66 4.94 -4.68
N CYS A 259 -8.22 3.74 -4.83
CA CYS A 259 -9.47 3.45 -5.51
C CYS A 259 -10.54 3.17 -4.44
N LEU A 260 -11.53 4.04 -4.30
CA LEU A 260 -12.61 3.90 -3.31
C LEU A 260 -13.69 2.94 -3.79
N ASN A 261 -14.36 2.32 -2.82
CA ASN A 261 -15.56 1.49 -3.03
C ASN A 261 -15.35 0.41 -4.09
N THR A 262 -14.26 -0.36 -3.99
CA THR A 262 -13.93 -1.36 -5.00
C THR A 262 -14.84 -2.58 -4.87
N SER A 263 -15.42 -3.01 -5.99
CA SER A 263 -16.01 -4.36 -6.14
C SER A 263 -14.91 -5.33 -6.55
N VAL A 264 -14.87 -6.50 -5.93
CA VAL A 264 -13.79 -7.48 -6.13
C VAL A 264 -14.37 -8.86 -6.38
N TRP A 265 -13.90 -9.50 -7.45
CA TRP A 265 -14.20 -10.90 -7.77
C TRP A 265 -12.92 -11.73 -7.77
N LEU A 266 -13.01 -12.89 -7.14
CA LEU A 266 -11.98 -13.92 -7.12
C LEU A 266 -12.51 -15.14 -7.87
N ASP A 267 -11.91 -15.46 -9.02
CA ASP A 267 -12.37 -16.53 -9.92
C ASP A 267 -13.87 -16.46 -10.24
N GLY A 268 -14.37 -15.23 -10.45
CA GLY A 268 -15.79 -14.96 -10.74
C GLY A 268 -16.72 -14.91 -9.52
N LYS A 269 -16.26 -15.30 -8.32
CA LYS A 269 -17.03 -15.13 -7.07
C LYS A 269 -16.81 -13.73 -6.50
N GLN A 270 -17.87 -12.94 -6.39
CA GLN A 270 -17.80 -11.61 -5.78
C GLN A 270 -17.60 -11.71 -4.27
N ILE A 271 -16.63 -10.96 -3.74
CA ILE A 271 -16.35 -10.87 -2.30
C ILE A 271 -16.58 -9.46 -1.74
N PHE A 272 -16.42 -8.43 -2.58
CA PHE A 272 -16.77 -7.04 -2.29
C PHE A 272 -17.69 -6.50 -3.39
N ASP A 273 -18.68 -5.69 -3.01
CA ASP A 273 -19.59 -4.97 -3.89
C ASP A 273 -19.63 -3.49 -3.50
N ASN A 274 -19.04 -2.63 -4.32
CA ASN A 274 -18.91 -1.19 -4.07
C ASN A 274 -18.32 -0.89 -2.67
N GLY A 275 -17.23 -1.58 -2.31
CA GLY A 275 -16.57 -1.47 -1.01
C GLY A 275 -17.28 -2.21 0.14
N ARG A 276 -18.48 -2.75 -0.09
CA ARG A 276 -19.20 -3.55 0.89
C ARG A 276 -18.79 -5.01 0.82
N VAL A 277 -18.56 -5.63 1.97
CA VAL A 277 -18.25 -7.07 2.04
C VAL A 277 -19.53 -7.89 1.81
N VAL A 278 -19.55 -8.72 0.76
CA VAL A 278 -20.72 -9.56 0.39
C VAL A 278 -20.49 -11.06 0.59
N GLU A 279 -19.25 -11.48 0.76
CA GLU A 279 -18.91 -12.86 1.09
C GLU A 279 -19.47 -13.23 2.49
N PRO A 280 -20.28 -14.28 2.66
CA PRO A 280 -21.01 -14.54 3.89
C PRO A 280 -20.17 -14.67 5.17
N GLU A 281 -18.97 -15.23 5.10
CA GLU A 281 -18.08 -15.39 6.23
C GLU A 281 -17.39 -14.07 6.59
N LEU A 282 -16.84 -13.39 5.58
CA LEU A 282 -16.24 -12.06 5.77
C LEU A 282 -17.29 -11.06 6.28
N ALA A 283 -18.53 -11.10 5.79
CA ALA A 283 -19.61 -10.20 6.21
C ALA A 283 -19.96 -10.36 7.70
N LYS A 284 -19.90 -11.59 8.24
CA LYS A 284 -20.10 -11.84 9.67
C LYS A 284 -18.98 -11.22 10.51
N LEU A 285 -17.74 -11.28 10.03
CA LEU A 285 -16.58 -10.66 10.69
C LEU A 285 -16.61 -9.14 10.57
N ALA A 286 -16.92 -8.60 9.40
CA ALA A 286 -17.11 -7.17 9.15
C ALA A 286 -18.17 -6.57 10.10
N LYS A 287 -19.29 -7.26 10.32
CA LYS A 287 -20.33 -6.83 11.25
C LYS A 287 -19.82 -6.70 12.69
N LYS A 288 -18.93 -7.59 13.14
CA LYS A 288 -18.31 -7.50 14.48
C LYS A 288 -17.37 -6.29 14.57
N LEU A 289 -16.78 -5.87 13.45
CA LEU A 289 -15.95 -4.68 13.33
C LEU A 289 -16.76 -3.39 13.09
N GLY A 290 -18.10 -3.46 13.14
CA GLY A 290 -18.98 -2.30 12.95
C GLY A 290 -19.14 -1.87 11.48
N LYS A 291 -18.93 -2.79 10.53
CA LYS A 291 -19.07 -2.55 9.08
C LYS A 291 -20.20 -3.42 8.51
N TYR A 292 -20.98 -2.88 7.57
CA TYR A 292 -22.24 -3.48 7.10
C TYR A 292 -22.33 -3.59 5.59
#